data_AF-A0A8H7X0D7-F1
#
_entry.id   AF-A0A8H7X0D7-F1
#
_cell.length_a   1.000
_cell.length_b   1.000
_cell.length_c   1.000
_cell.angle_alpha   90.00
_cell.angle_beta   90.00
_cell.angle_gamma   90.00
#
_symmetry.space_group_name_H-M   'P 1'
#
loop_
_entity.id
_entity.type
_entity.pdbx_description
1 polymer ?
#
loop_
_entity_poly.entity_id
_entity_poly.type
_entity_poly.pdbx_seq_one_letter_code
_entity_poly.pdbx_strand_id
1 'polypeptide(L)'
;MLPTTSITALVALVAIASAHMEMKWPPALSSRYNGFTVSQDNNNHAPLSPDGSNFPCRSHLSDLGTPAGASAVTWNAGAEYNFTITGAIEAPNSPAFHNGGSCQAALSYDGGKTWKVIHSYQGACPTSIGGSFKFNVPSDAKAGGAVFAWLWWNHTGNREMYMNCASVTIAAGRGPAPAVPFDSRPDIFKANIGNGCKTADEVDVFFPSPGPDVTTVGTKKENTYTGNCVSAAPAGDASSSSSSPSSSSAPVQGSTTNSTPTQVPGSGAIADGSSTPTSTMVIGGIFSSTPTYAPSGAPTNSAFKDQFMAIAAPSGDGVVLLPTIAVLMLVACLALAHAVESTVDLLQFEVVIF
;
A
#
# COMPACT_ATOMS: atom_id res chain seq x y z
N MET A 1 27.98 23.45 50.80
CA MET A 1 28.47 23.25 49.43
C MET A 1 28.29 21.77 49.11
N LEU A 2 27.20 21.41 48.44
CA LEU A 2 26.95 20.05 47.94
C LEU A 2 27.33 20.01 46.45
N PRO A 3 27.97 18.94 45.96
CA PRO A 3 28.58 18.91 44.64
C PRO A 3 27.52 18.89 43.53
N THR A 4 27.69 19.80 42.57
CA THR A 4 26.86 20.03 41.38
C THR A 4 27.17 19.05 40.24
N THR A 5 27.14 17.74 40.50
CA THR A 5 27.52 16.73 39.47
C THR A 5 26.47 15.67 39.17
N SER A 6 25.19 15.88 39.51
CA SER A 6 24.16 14.83 39.32
C SER A 6 22.82 15.34 38.77
N ILE A 7 22.81 16.27 37.82
CA ILE A 7 21.59 16.66 37.09
C ILE A 7 21.88 16.81 35.59
N THR A 8 22.28 15.74 34.93
CA THR A 8 22.26 15.65 33.45
C THR A 8 21.94 14.24 32.97
N ALA A 9 20.92 13.63 33.56
CA ALA A 9 20.31 12.40 33.05
C ALA A 9 18.80 12.62 32.87
N LEU A 10 18.45 13.68 32.14
CA LEU A 10 17.06 14.00 31.79
C LEU A 10 16.84 13.65 30.32
N VAL A 11 16.20 12.50 30.12
CA VAL A 11 15.30 12.17 29.00
C VAL A 11 15.93 12.13 27.61
N ALA A 12 16.61 11.03 27.29
CA ALA A 12 16.58 10.47 25.95
C ALA A 12 15.59 9.29 25.94
N LEU A 13 14.30 9.57 26.20
CA LEU A 13 13.25 8.68 25.73
C LEU A 13 13.17 8.92 24.22
N VAL A 14 13.99 8.19 23.46
CA VAL A 14 13.75 8.05 22.02
C VAL A 14 12.41 7.34 21.93
N ALA A 15 11.34 8.09 21.67
CA ALA A 15 10.05 7.51 21.32
C ALA A 15 10.28 6.74 20.02
N ILE A 16 10.42 5.43 20.11
CA ILE A 16 10.40 4.54 18.96
C ILE A 16 8.94 4.54 18.52
N ALA A 17 8.55 5.54 17.74
CA ALA A 17 7.23 5.59 17.14
C ALA A 17 7.19 4.44 16.13
N SER A 18 6.49 3.36 16.46
CA SER A 18 6.28 2.24 15.54
C SER A 18 5.13 2.61 14.61
N ALA A 19 5.37 2.84 13.32
CA ALA A 19 4.24 3.07 12.43
C ALA A 19 3.46 1.80 12.18
N HIS A 20 2.16 2.02 12.08
CA HIS A 20 1.20 0.95 12.01
C HIS A 20 0.06 1.44 11.11
N MET A 21 0.20 1.16 9.82
CA MET A 21 -0.70 1.64 8.79
C MET A 21 -1.26 0.45 8.02
N GLU A 22 -2.56 0.46 7.74
CA GLU A 22 -3.26 -0.63 7.07
C GLU A 22 -4.08 -0.10 5.90
N MET A 23 -4.14 -0.87 4.82
CA MET A 23 -5.05 -0.62 3.72
C MET A 23 -6.50 -0.97 4.12
N LYS A 24 -7.29 0.09 4.34
CA LYS A 24 -8.72 0.00 4.65
C LYS A 24 -9.57 -0.26 3.40
N TRP A 25 -9.18 0.33 2.27
CA TRP A 25 -9.89 0.18 0.99
C TRP A 25 -8.91 0.03 -0.18
N PRO A 26 -9.11 -0.90 -1.13
CA PRO A 26 -9.96 -2.09 -0.94
C PRO A 26 -9.53 -2.85 0.32
N PRO A 27 -10.46 -3.49 1.06
CA PRO A 27 -10.12 -4.16 2.31
C PRO A 27 -9.08 -5.25 2.07
N ALA A 28 -7.99 -5.21 2.85
CA ALA A 28 -6.92 -6.18 2.73
C ALA A 28 -7.38 -7.59 3.15
N LEU A 29 -6.70 -8.62 2.64
CA LEU A 29 -6.83 -10.00 3.10
C LEU A 29 -6.52 -10.06 4.60
N SER A 30 -7.31 -10.87 5.31
CA SER A 30 -7.26 -11.05 6.77
C SER A 30 -7.42 -9.76 7.60
N SER A 31 -7.85 -8.65 6.98
CA SER A 31 -8.08 -7.37 7.65
C SER A 31 -9.36 -7.35 8.47
N ARG A 32 -9.36 -6.53 9.53
CA ARG A 32 -10.57 -6.14 10.28
C ARG A 32 -11.63 -5.44 9.42
N TYR A 33 -11.22 -4.82 8.32
CA TYR A 33 -12.11 -4.09 7.42
C TYR A 33 -12.71 -4.97 6.33
N ASN A 34 -12.20 -6.19 6.16
CA ASN A 34 -12.65 -7.10 5.12
C ASN A 34 -13.75 -8.02 5.67
N GLY A 35 -14.97 -7.83 5.18
CA GLY A 35 -16.14 -8.61 5.60
C GLY A 35 -16.08 -10.09 5.21
N PHE A 36 -15.10 -10.50 4.40
CA PHE A 36 -14.85 -11.90 4.06
C PHE A 36 -13.86 -12.58 5.02
N THR A 37 -13.14 -11.81 5.86
CA THR A 37 -12.13 -12.35 6.78
C THR A 37 -12.73 -13.43 7.68
N VAL A 38 -12.11 -14.62 7.66
CA VAL A 38 -12.45 -15.73 8.57
C VAL A 38 -11.56 -15.73 9.80
N SER A 39 -10.25 -15.50 9.60
CA SER A 39 -9.27 -15.33 10.67
C SER A 39 -8.60 -13.98 10.53
N GLN A 40 -8.80 -13.10 11.51
CA GLN A 40 -8.30 -11.74 11.47
C GLN A 40 -6.82 -11.68 11.92
N ASP A 41 -5.96 -11.08 11.09
CA ASP A 41 -4.65 -10.62 11.54
C ASP A 41 -4.83 -9.29 12.28
N ASN A 42 -4.82 -9.33 13.61
CA ASN A 42 -4.90 -8.14 14.45
C ASN A 42 -3.69 -7.20 14.27
N ASN A 43 -2.62 -7.69 13.65
CA ASN A 43 -1.37 -7.00 13.38
C ASN A 43 -1.18 -6.71 11.88
N ASN A 44 -2.25 -6.68 11.09
CA ASN A 44 -2.18 -6.44 9.63
C ASN A 44 -1.62 -5.04 9.27
N HIS A 45 -1.56 -4.14 10.26
CA HIS A 45 -0.98 -2.81 10.18
C HIS A 45 0.55 -2.78 10.37
N ALA A 46 1.17 -3.87 10.82
CA ALA A 46 2.61 -3.93 11.04
C ALA A 46 3.43 -4.02 9.75
N PRO A 47 4.71 -3.61 9.79
CA PRO A 47 5.63 -3.87 8.70
C PRO A 47 5.83 -5.37 8.49
N LEU A 48 6.31 -5.73 7.30
CA LEU A 48 6.81 -7.08 7.03
C LEU A 48 8.01 -7.39 7.93
N SER A 49 8.23 -8.68 8.17
CA SER A 49 9.38 -9.15 8.92
C SER A 49 10.68 -8.68 8.25
N PRO A 50 11.68 -8.19 9.00
CA PRO A 50 12.95 -7.72 8.43
C PRO A 50 13.74 -8.79 7.68
N ASP A 51 13.42 -10.07 7.86
CA ASP A 51 13.99 -11.22 7.13
C ASP A 51 13.17 -11.64 5.90
N GLY A 52 12.03 -10.98 5.65
CA GLY A 52 11.11 -11.29 4.56
C GLY A 52 10.26 -12.54 4.75
N SER A 53 10.25 -13.16 5.94
CA SER A 53 9.54 -14.43 6.21
C SER A 53 8.03 -14.39 5.97
N ASN A 54 7.41 -13.20 6.02
CA ASN A 54 6.00 -13.00 5.73
C ASN A 54 5.74 -12.20 4.44
N PHE A 55 6.76 -12.02 3.59
CA PHE A 55 6.58 -11.48 2.25
C PHE A 55 6.16 -12.60 1.28
N PRO A 56 5.21 -12.36 0.35
CA PRO A 56 4.42 -11.14 0.17
C PRO A 56 3.13 -11.14 1.00
N CYS A 57 2.47 -9.97 1.07
CA CYS A 57 1.11 -9.81 1.62
C CYS A 57 0.93 -10.30 3.06
N ARG A 58 1.96 -10.21 3.90
CA ARG A 58 1.96 -10.73 5.28
C ARG A 58 1.58 -12.22 5.39
N SER A 59 1.87 -13.01 4.35
CA SER A 59 1.47 -14.42 4.21
C SER A 59 -0.02 -14.67 4.05
N HIS A 60 -0.85 -13.66 3.77
CA HIS A 60 -2.30 -13.80 3.64
C HIS A 60 -2.77 -14.33 2.27
N LEU A 61 -1.84 -14.66 1.36
CA LEU A 61 -2.19 -15.18 0.03
C LEU A 61 -2.91 -16.53 0.07
N SER A 62 -2.83 -17.28 1.18
CA SER A 62 -3.58 -18.53 1.35
C SER A 62 -5.09 -18.35 1.37
N ASP A 63 -5.59 -17.13 1.60
CA ASP A 63 -7.02 -16.82 1.57
C ASP A 63 -7.56 -16.85 0.12
N LEU A 64 -6.71 -16.63 -0.88
CA LEU A 64 -7.10 -16.59 -2.29
C LEU A 64 -7.72 -17.92 -2.74
N GLY A 65 -8.84 -17.84 -3.46
CA GLY A 65 -9.58 -19.02 -3.92
C GLY A 65 -10.47 -19.67 -2.85
N THR A 66 -10.46 -19.15 -1.62
CA THR A 66 -11.40 -19.52 -0.55
C THR A 66 -12.47 -18.43 -0.39
N PRO A 67 -13.55 -18.68 0.38
CA PRO A 67 -14.49 -17.62 0.75
C PRO A 67 -13.82 -16.42 1.47
N ALA A 68 -12.71 -16.65 2.19
CA ALA A 68 -11.99 -15.58 2.90
C ALA A 68 -11.28 -14.59 1.96
N GLY A 69 -10.89 -15.07 0.77
CA GLY A 69 -10.27 -14.28 -0.29
C GLY A 69 -11.25 -13.89 -1.40
N ALA A 70 -12.55 -13.84 -1.11
CA ALA A 70 -13.54 -13.35 -2.06
C ALA A 70 -13.19 -11.92 -2.51
N SER A 71 -13.53 -11.60 -3.76
CA SER A 71 -13.17 -10.33 -4.36
C SER A 71 -13.85 -9.17 -3.63
N ALA A 72 -13.04 -8.25 -3.10
CA ALA A 72 -13.51 -7.13 -2.30
C ALA A 72 -14.09 -5.98 -3.15
N VAL A 73 -13.68 -5.88 -4.41
CA VAL A 73 -14.15 -4.86 -5.35
C VAL A 73 -13.91 -5.28 -6.79
N THR A 74 -14.76 -4.78 -7.69
CA THR A 74 -14.53 -4.85 -9.14
C THR A 74 -14.14 -3.48 -9.69
N TRP A 75 -13.07 -3.43 -10.47
CA TRP A 75 -12.59 -2.24 -11.18
C TRP A 75 -12.60 -2.49 -12.69
N ASN A 76 -12.95 -1.48 -13.47
CA ASN A 76 -12.86 -1.54 -14.92
C ASN A 76 -11.43 -1.17 -15.36
N ALA A 77 -10.84 -1.92 -16.28
CA ALA A 77 -9.59 -1.51 -16.90
C ALA A 77 -9.74 -0.12 -17.57
N GLY A 78 -8.70 0.71 -17.49
CA GLY A 78 -8.68 2.05 -18.07
C GLY A 78 -9.39 3.14 -17.26
N ALA A 79 -9.96 2.81 -16.10
CA ALA A 79 -10.60 3.79 -15.20
C ALA A 79 -9.70 4.17 -14.01
N GLU A 80 -10.00 5.33 -13.43
CA GLU A 80 -9.36 5.83 -12.20
C GLU A 80 -10.10 5.28 -10.97
N TYR A 81 -9.33 4.83 -9.98
CA TYR A 81 -9.80 4.37 -8.67
C TYR A 81 -8.90 4.91 -7.57
N ASN A 82 -9.14 4.48 -6.33
CA ASN A 82 -8.29 4.79 -5.20
C ASN A 82 -8.08 3.59 -4.29
N PHE A 83 -7.02 3.67 -3.49
CA PHE A 83 -6.89 2.92 -2.26
C PHE A 83 -6.84 3.89 -1.08
N THR A 84 -7.29 3.44 0.09
CA THR A 84 -7.33 4.23 1.31
C THR A 84 -6.54 3.54 2.41
N ILE A 85 -5.59 4.26 2.98
CA ILE A 85 -4.77 3.83 4.11
C ILE A 85 -5.30 4.48 5.38
N THR A 86 -5.31 3.73 6.47
CA THR A 86 -5.70 4.20 7.79
C THR A 86 -4.60 3.87 8.80
N GLY A 87 -4.42 4.76 9.77
CA GLY A 87 -3.64 4.47 10.98
C GLY A 87 -4.54 4.06 12.15
N ALA A 88 -5.85 3.94 11.97
CA ALA A 88 -6.76 3.62 13.07
C ALA A 88 -6.43 2.25 13.67
N ILE A 89 -5.81 2.27 14.85
CA ILE A 89 -5.56 1.12 15.71
C ILE A 89 -6.52 1.21 16.90
N GLU A 90 -6.94 0.06 17.42
CA GLU A 90 -7.66 0.03 18.70
C GLU A 90 -6.72 0.50 19.81
N ALA A 91 -7.26 1.23 20.80
CA ALA A 91 -6.51 1.60 21.99
C ALA A 91 -5.89 0.34 22.65
N PRO A 92 -4.65 0.43 23.19
CA PRO A 92 -3.89 1.65 23.49
C PRO A 92 -2.95 2.11 22.36
N ASN A 93 -2.99 1.50 21.17
CA ASN A 93 -2.00 1.77 20.13
C ASN A 93 -2.34 3.08 19.41
N SER A 94 -1.37 3.99 19.32
CA SER A 94 -1.49 5.23 18.54
C SER A 94 -0.93 5.03 17.14
N PRO A 95 -1.58 5.57 16.09
CA PRO A 95 -0.98 5.58 14.77
C PRO A 95 0.36 6.31 14.81
N ALA A 96 1.34 5.73 14.13
CA ALA A 96 2.50 6.48 13.70
C ALA A 96 2.55 6.42 12.18
N PHE A 97 2.81 7.58 11.59
CA PHE A 97 2.74 7.79 10.16
C PHE A 97 4.13 7.90 9.54
N HIS A 98 5.19 7.89 10.38
CA HIS A 98 6.59 8.03 9.99
C HIS A 98 6.87 9.18 9.02
N ASN A 99 6.16 10.31 9.16
CA ASN A 99 6.25 11.44 8.23
C ASN A 99 5.95 11.06 6.76
N GLY A 100 5.18 9.98 6.57
CA GLY A 100 4.88 9.39 5.28
C GLY A 100 6.03 8.55 4.76
N GLY A 101 6.50 8.85 3.56
CA GLY A 101 7.39 7.99 2.79
C GLY A 101 6.93 7.88 1.35
N SER A 102 7.24 6.75 0.73
CA SER A 102 6.88 6.46 -0.65
C SER A 102 6.14 5.12 -0.76
N CYS A 103 5.18 5.06 -1.67
CA CYS A 103 4.35 3.88 -1.89
C CYS A 103 4.40 3.39 -3.32
N GLN A 104 4.03 2.13 -3.53
CA GLN A 104 3.62 1.60 -4.82
C GLN A 104 2.24 0.96 -4.73
N ALA A 105 1.48 1.13 -5.81
CA ALA A 105 0.29 0.33 -6.11
C ALA A 105 0.66 -0.66 -7.21
N ALA A 106 0.34 -1.94 -7.03
CA ALA A 106 0.68 -2.99 -7.98
C ALA A 106 -0.46 -4.01 -8.16
N LEU A 107 -0.48 -4.67 -9.33
CA LEU A 107 -1.37 -5.77 -9.63
C LEU A 107 -0.59 -7.06 -9.88
N SER A 108 -1.20 -8.17 -9.47
CA SER A 108 -0.72 -9.53 -9.71
C SER A 108 -1.87 -10.37 -10.28
N TYR A 109 -1.58 -11.18 -11.30
CA TYR A 109 -2.55 -12.11 -11.92
C TYR A 109 -2.22 -13.59 -11.68
N ASP A 110 -1.13 -13.89 -10.99
CA ASP A 110 -0.62 -15.26 -10.78
C ASP A 110 -0.66 -15.71 -9.31
N GLY A 111 -1.57 -15.11 -8.53
CA GLY A 111 -1.75 -15.40 -7.11
C GLY A 111 -0.70 -14.77 -6.20
N GLY A 112 -0.02 -13.69 -6.66
CA GLY A 112 0.92 -12.90 -5.86
C GLY A 112 2.38 -13.28 -6.07
N LYS A 113 2.70 -14.05 -7.12
CA LYS A 113 4.08 -14.48 -7.42
C LYS A 113 4.84 -13.40 -8.17
N THR A 114 4.20 -12.73 -9.11
CA THR A 114 4.75 -11.59 -9.85
C THR A 114 3.83 -10.38 -9.74
N TRP A 115 4.42 -9.19 -9.77
CA TRP A 115 3.71 -7.94 -9.52
C TRP A 115 4.12 -6.91 -10.56
N LYS A 116 3.16 -6.16 -11.07
CA LYS A 116 3.39 -5.03 -11.97
C LYS A 116 2.95 -3.74 -11.32
N VAL A 117 3.88 -2.80 -11.20
CA VAL A 117 3.61 -1.47 -10.64
C VAL A 117 2.69 -0.71 -11.58
N ILE A 118 1.53 -0.31 -11.05
CA ILE A 118 0.56 0.50 -11.79
C ILE A 118 0.58 1.97 -11.39
N HIS A 119 1.14 2.30 -10.22
CA HIS A 119 1.37 3.68 -9.78
C HIS A 119 2.48 3.75 -8.73
N SER A 120 3.38 4.72 -8.85
CA SER A 120 4.36 5.05 -7.80
C SER A 120 4.07 6.41 -7.18
N TYR A 121 4.08 6.47 -5.86
CA TYR A 121 3.91 7.70 -5.07
C TYR A 121 5.24 7.99 -4.37
N GLN A 122 5.97 8.99 -4.87
CA GLN A 122 7.29 9.36 -4.38
C GLN A 122 7.14 10.57 -3.46
N GLY A 123 7.09 10.28 -2.16
CA GLY A 123 6.79 11.24 -1.10
C GLY A 123 5.31 11.32 -0.72
N ALA A 124 5.07 11.78 0.51
CA ALA A 124 3.74 12.00 1.11
C ALA A 124 2.77 10.80 1.02
N CYS A 125 3.28 9.56 1.00
CA CYS A 125 2.45 8.36 1.05
C CYS A 125 2.89 7.39 2.16
N PRO A 126 1.99 7.01 3.09
CA PRO A 126 0.71 7.67 3.36
C PRO A 126 0.92 9.08 3.93
N THR A 127 -0.14 9.84 4.18
CA THR A 127 -0.02 11.14 4.89
C THR A 127 -0.05 10.92 6.41
N SER A 128 0.17 12.00 7.18
CA SER A 128 0.17 12.01 8.65
C SER A 128 -1.15 11.60 9.32
N ILE A 129 -2.20 11.28 8.57
CA ILE A 129 -3.48 10.77 9.10
C ILE A 129 -4.00 9.56 8.30
N GLY A 130 -3.16 8.93 7.47
CA GLY A 130 -3.58 7.97 6.45
C GLY A 130 -3.83 8.66 5.11
N GLY A 131 -4.88 8.29 4.39
CA GLY A 131 -5.30 9.03 3.19
C GLY A 131 -5.75 8.14 2.04
N SER A 132 -6.39 8.77 1.05
CA SER A 132 -6.87 8.12 -0.17
C SER A 132 -6.02 8.54 -1.37
N PHE A 133 -5.49 7.56 -2.09
CA PHE A 133 -4.52 7.74 -3.16
C PHE A 133 -5.09 7.23 -4.47
N LYS A 134 -5.13 8.10 -5.48
CA LYS A 134 -5.70 7.81 -6.80
C LYS A 134 -4.69 7.12 -7.71
N PHE A 135 -5.14 6.10 -8.41
CA PHE A 135 -4.39 5.42 -9.46
C PHE A 135 -5.30 5.05 -10.64
N ASN A 136 -4.70 4.82 -11.79
CA ASN A 136 -5.40 4.26 -12.95
C ASN A 136 -5.14 2.76 -13.05
N VAL A 137 -6.19 1.96 -13.26
CA VAL A 137 -6.00 0.59 -13.74
C VAL A 137 -5.62 0.68 -15.22
N PRO A 138 -4.49 0.10 -15.67
CA PRO A 138 -4.10 0.15 -17.08
C PRO A 138 -5.22 -0.35 -17.99
N SER A 139 -5.41 0.28 -19.14
CA SER A 139 -6.51 -0.04 -20.08
C SER A 139 -6.37 -1.41 -20.73
N ASP A 140 -5.16 -1.96 -20.77
CA ASP A 140 -4.84 -3.31 -21.21
C ASP A 140 -4.72 -4.34 -20.06
N ALA A 141 -5.03 -3.93 -18.82
CA ALA A 141 -5.05 -4.85 -17.68
C ALA A 141 -6.05 -5.99 -17.94
N LYS A 142 -5.58 -7.23 -17.80
CA LYS A 142 -6.36 -8.42 -18.14
C LYS A 142 -7.64 -8.51 -17.29
N ALA A 143 -8.76 -8.84 -17.93
CA ALA A 143 -9.99 -9.13 -17.20
C ALA A 143 -9.90 -10.45 -16.41
N GLY A 144 -10.52 -10.47 -15.23
CA GLY A 144 -10.58 -11.61 -14.31
C GLY A 144 -10.14 -11.25 -12.88
N GLY A 145 -9.98 -12.27 -12.04
CA GLY A 145 -9.46 -12.11 -10.69
C GLY A 145 -8.00 -11.65 -10.70
N ALA A 146 -7.66 -10.73 -9.81
CA ALA A 146 -6.33 -10.19 -9.58
C ALA A 146 -6.10 -9.94 -8.08
N VAL A 147 -4.84 -9.72 -7.73
CA VAL A 147 -4.46 -9.26 -6.39
C VAL A 147 -3.92 -7.85 -6.52
N PHE A 148 -4.50 -6.91 -5.78
CA PHE A 148 -3.99 -5.55 -5.65
C PHE A 148 -3.07 -5.47 -4.43
N ALA A 149 -1.92 -4.81 -4.55
CA ALA A 149 -1.03 -4.55 -3.43
C ALA A 149 -0.81 -3.04 -3.25
N TRP A 150 -0.92 -2.61 -1.99
CA TRP A 150 -0.29 -1.40 -1.50
C TRP A 150 1.02 -1.77 -0.83
N LEU A 151 2.10 -1.11 -1.22
CA LEU A 151 3.42 -1.21 -0.59
C LEU A 151 3.84 0.16 -0.09
N TRP A 152 4.53 0.21 1.04
CA TRP A 152 5.03 1.47 1.63
C TRP A 152 6.42 1.29 2.24
N TRP A 153 7.28 2.27 1.99
CA TRP A 153 8.57 2.46 2.63
C TRP A 153 8.54 3.79 3.36
N ASN A 154 8.72 3.72 4.67
CA ASN A 154 8.57 4.84 5.58
C ASN A 154 9.75 5.84 5.50
N HIS A 155 9.45 7.11 5.72
CA HIS A 155 10.46 8.19 5.72
C HIS A 155 11.31 8.15 7.00
N THR A 156 10.67 8.30 8.16
CA THR A 156 11.34 8.35 9.49
C THR A 156 11.26 7.02 10.22
N GLY A 157 12.23 6.68 11.07
CA GLY A 157 12.17 5.51 11.97
C GLY A 157 12.94 4.28 11.50
N ASN A 158 12.50 3.08 11.86
CA ASN A 158 13.15 1.84 11.41
C ASN A 158 13.04 1.72 9.89
N ARG A 159 14.04 1.13 9.23
CA ARG A 159 13.94 0.86 7.79
C ARG A 159 13.00 -0.33 7.58
N GLU A 160 11.77 -0.04 7.19
CA GLU A 160 10.68 -1.00 7.13
C GLU A 160 10.06 -1.05 5.73
N MET A 161 9.30 -2.11 5.47
CA MET A 161 8.50 -2.28 4.27
C MET A 161 7.14 -2.82 4.69
N TYR A 162 6.08 -2.12 4.32
CA TYR A 162 4.69 -2.54 4.55
C TYR A 162 4.12 -3.11 3.26
N MET A 163 3.25 -4.10 3.38
CA MET A 163 2.53 -4.64 2.24
C MET A 163 1.18 -5.20 2.69
N ASN A 164 0.09 -4.59 2.22
CA ASN A 164 -1.22 -5.21 2.30
C ASN A 164 -1.73 -5.51 0.90
N CYS A 165 -2.47 -6.62 0.79
CA CYS A 165 -3.01 -7.09 -0.48
C CYS A 165 -4.52 -7.28 -0.38
N ALA A 166 -5.24 -7.02 -1.46
CA ALA A 166 -6.67 -7.25 -1.57
C ALA A 166 -6.98 -8.12 -2.79
N SER A 167 -7.94 -9.03 -2.64
CA SER A 167 -8.53 -9.76 -3.77
C SER A 167 -9.45 -8.81 -4.53
N VAL A 168 -9.20 -8.60 -5.82
CA VAL A 168 -9.97 -7.69 -6.69
C VAL A 168 -10.35 -8.38 -7.99
N THR A 169 -11.37 -7.87 -8.66
CA THR A 169 -11.74 -8.32 -10.00
C THR A 169 -11.52 -7.17 -10.97
N ILE A 170 -10.79 -7.43 -12.05
CA ILE A 170 -10.65 -6.50 -13.15
C ILE A 170 -11.70 -6.86 -14.20
N ALA A 171 -12.65 -5.97 -14.44
CA ALA A 171 -13.61 -6.08 -15.53
C ALA A 171 -13.04 -5.51 -16.82
N ALA A 172 -13.58 -5.97 -17.95
CA ALA A 172 -13.21 -5.49 -19.26
C ALA A 172 -13.43 -3.97 -19.36
N GLY A 173 -12.35 -3.26 -19.68
CA GLY A 173 -12.32 -1.83 -19.84
C GLY A 173 -12.51 -1.37 -21.28
N ARG A 174 -12.63 -0.05 -21.45
CA ARG A 174 -12.48 0.62 -22.74
C ARG A 174 -11.54 1.80 -22.56
N GLY A 175 -10.66 2.03 -23.53
CA GLY A 175 -9.73 3.15 -23.51
C GLY A 175 -8.64 2.96 -24.56
N PRO A 176 -7.84 4.00 -24.83
CA PRO A 176 -6.65 3.85 -25.66
C PRO A 176 -5.68 2.88 -24.99
N ALA A 177 -4.88 2.17 -25.78
CA ALA A 177 -3.77 1.36 -25.25
C ALA A 177 -2.83 2.26 -24.42
N PRO A 178 -2.28 1.78 -23.29
CA PRO A 178 -1.36 2.59 -22.51
C PRO A 178 -0.03 2.74 -23.25
N ALA A 179 0.70 3.82 -22.96
CA ALA A 179 2.02 4.06 -23.55
C ALA A 179 3.03 2.96 -23.21
N VAL A 180 2.93 2.39 -22.00
CA VAL A 180 3.68 1.21 -21.56
C VAL A 180 2.68 0.08 -21.31
N PRO A 181 2.77 -1.04 -22.05
CA PRO A 181 1.92 -2.20 -21.84
C PRO A 181 2.00 -2.73 -20.42
N PHE A 182 0.90 -3.26 -19.88
CA PHE A 182 0.84 -3.80 -18.51
C PHE A 182 1.98 -4.77 -18.22
N ASP A 183 2.23 -5.74 -19.10
CA ASP A 183 3.26 -6.77 -18.91
C ASP A 183 4.69 -6.21 -18.97
N SER A 184 4.89 -5.05 -19.58
CA SER A 184 6.18 -4.33 -19.66
C SER A 184 6.40 -3.36 -18.50
N ARG A 185 5.42 -3.19 -17.61
CA ARG A 185 5.58 -2.37 -16.41
C ARG A 185 6.61 -2.99 -15.46
N PRO A 186 7.29 -2.17 -14.65
CA PRO A 186 8.32 -2.67 -13.76
C PRO A 186 7.71 -3.53 -12.66
N ASP A 187 8.52 -4.45 -12.15
CA ASP A 187 8.20 -5.16 -10.93
C ASP A 187 8.27 -4.22 -9.72
N ILE A 188 7.62 -4.62 -8.63
CA ILE A 188 7.65 -3.87 -7.36
C ILE A 188 9.09 -3.69 -6.86
N PHE A 189 9.34 -2.53 -6.28
CA PHE A 189 10.54 -2.29 -5.48
C PHE A 189 10.50 -3.17 -4.23
N LYS A 190 11.67 -3.68 -3.81
CA LYS A 190 11.80 -4.52 -2.60
C LYS A 190 13.02 -4.07 -1.83
N ALA A 191 12.83 -3.71 -0.58
CA ALA A 191 13.87 -3.28 0.34
C ALA A 191 13.47 -3.64 1.77
N ASN A 192 14.43 -3.63 2.68
CA ASN A 192 14.21 -3.75 4.13
C ASN A 192 13.64 -5.10 4.60
N ILE A 193 13.72 -6.13 3.76
CA ILE A 193 13.19 -7.49 4.02
C ILE A 193 14.28 -8.57 3.86
N GLY A 194 15.51 -8.25 4.28
CA GLY A 194 16.62 -9.22 4.25
C GLY A 194 17.18 -9.50 2.85
N ASN A 195 16.72 -8.78 1.83
CA ASN A 195 17.10 -9.01 0.42
C ASN A 195 18.37 -8.27 -0.02
N GLY A 196 19.14 -7.70 0.91
CA GLY A 196 20.35 -6.93 0.59
C GLY A 196 20.11 -5.55 -0.03
N CYS A 197 18.86 -5.07 -0.06
CA CYS A 197 18.49 -3.71 -0.41
C CYS A 197 17.95 -2.97 0.83
N LYS A 198 18.41 -1.74 1.05
CA LYS A 198 18.01 -0.89 2.18
C LYS A 198 17.63 0.50 1.71
N THR A 199 16.55 1.05 2.26
CA THR A 199 16.21 2.47 2.07
C THR A 199 17.07 3.34 2.99
N ALA A 200 17.32 4.59 2.58
CA ALA A 200 18.05 5.55 3.41
C ALA A 200 17.15 6.15 4.51
N ASP A 201 17.76 6.64 5.59
CA ASP A 201 17.07 7.27 6.73
C ASP A 201 16.60 8.69 6.39
N GLU A 202 15.46 9.12 6.95
CA GLU A 202 14.91 10.48 6.84
C GLU A 202 14.81 11.02 5.40
N VAL A 203 14.49 10.14 4.45
CA VAL A 203 14.30 10.51 3.04
C VAL A 203 13.26 9.62 2.37
N ASP A 204 12.44 10.22 1.52
CA ASP A 204 11.49 9.50 0.69
C ASP A 204 12.22 8.71 -0.40
N VAL A 205 11.79 7.47 -0.65
CA VAL A 205 12.41 6.62 -1.67
C VAL A 205 12.01 7.11 -3.06
N PHE A 206 13.01 7.47 -3.87
CA PHE A 206 12.81 7.66 -5.30
C PHE A 206 13.09 6.34 -6.02
N PHE A 207 12.06 5.67 -6.51
CA PHE A 207 12.20 4.32 -7.06
C PHE A 207 13.10 4.30 -8.31
N PRO A 208 13.96 3.27 -8.48
CA PRO A 208 14.77 3.11 -9.69
C PRO A 208 13.91 2.92 -10.94
N SER A 209 12.80 2.20 -10.80
CA SER A 209 11.85 1.89 -11.86
C SER A 209 10.43 2.21 -11.39
N PRO A 210 10.02 3.50 -11.39
CA PRO A 210 8.73 3.91 -10.84
C PRO A 210 7.54 3.55 -11.76
N GLY A 211 7.80 3.19 -13.02
CA GLY A 211 6.78 2.96 -14.03
C GLY A 211 6.33 4.27 -14.71
N PRO A 212 5.35 4.19 -15.63
CA PRO A 212 4.88 5.35 -16.39
C PRO A 212 3.97 6.29 -15.57
N ASP A 213 3.33 5.78 -14.52
CA ASP A 213 2.36 6.52 -13.70
C ASP A 213 2.99 6.87 -12.34
N VAL A 214 3.33 8.15 -12.17
CA VAL A 214 4.10 8.63 -11.02
C VAL A 214 3.50 9.91 -10.46
N THR A 215 3.25 9.94 -9.16
CA THR A 215 3.00 11.16 -8.39
C THR A 215 4.23 11.44 -7.55
N THR A 216 4.81 12.64 -7.67
CA THR A 216 5.95 13.07 -6.85
C THR A 216 5.58 14.29 -6.03
N VAL A 217 5.85 14.22 -4.73
CA VAL A 217 5.73 15.35 -3.81
C VAL A 217 7.12 15.72 -3.31
N GLY A 218 7.47 17.00 -3.40
CA GLY A 218 8.80 17.49 -3.03
C GLY A 218 9.83 17.39 -4.16
N THR A 219 11.11 17.51 -3.80
CA THR A 219 12.22 17.52 -4.76
C THR A 219 12.85 16.13 -4.83
N LYS A 220 13.11 15.64 -6.06
CA LYS A 220 13.84 14.40 -6.28
C LYS A 220 15.18 14.40 -5.56
N LYS A 221 15.45 13.32 -4.82
CA LYS A 221 16.71 13.06 -4.14
C LYS A 221 17.38 11.84 -4.75
N GLU A 222 18.70 11.88 -4.78
CA GLU A 222 19.54 10.75 -5.16
C GLU A 222 19.96 9.97 -3.90
N ASN A 223 20.47 8.75 -4.08
CA ASN A 223 20.96 7.89 -2.99
C ASN A 223 19.91 7.60 -1.89
N THR A 224 18.63 7.52 -2.26
CA THR A 224 17.54 7.24 -1.32
C THR A 224 17.41 5.76 -0.95
N TYR A 225 18.27 4.92 -1.53
CA TYR A 225 18.42 3.50 -1.22
C TYR A 225 19.84 3.04 -1.53
N THR A 226 20.24 1.91 -0.98
CA THR A 226 21.56 1.29 -1.15
C THR A 226 21.45 -0.23 -1.28
N GLY A 227 22.43 -0.83 -1.96
CA GLY A 227 22.47 -2.27 -2.23
C GLY A 227 21.75 -2.68 -3.52
N ASN A 228 21.41 -3.96 -3.62
CA ASN A 228 20.87 -4.56 -4.84
C ASN A 228 19.35 -4.35 -4.94
N CYS A 229 18.95 -3.11 -5.24
CA CYS A 229 17.55 -2.65 -5.20
C CYS A 229 16.82 -2.67 -6.54
N VAL A 230 17.50 -3.08 -7.60
CA VAL A 230 16.91 -3.20 -8.94
C VAL A 230 16.22 -4.55 -9.07
N SER A 231 14.91 -4.51 -9.35
CA SER A 231 14.21 -5.66 -9.90
C SER A 231 14.78 -5.91 -11.30
N ALA A 232 15.27 -7.13 -11.56
CA ALA A 232 15.74 -7.49 -12.88
C ALA A 232 14.63 -7.18 -13.90
N ALA A 233 14.88 -6.22 -14.79
CA ALA A 233 14.01 -6.03 -15.95
C ALA A 233 13.97 -7.34 -16.76
N PRO A 234 12.88 -7.64 -17.50
CA PRO A 234 12.97 -8.63 -18.56
C PRO A 234 14.10 -8.21 -19.49
N ALA A 235 15.05 -9.12 -19.74
CA ALA A 235 16.17 -8.87 -20.62
C ALA A 235 15.66 -8.48 -22.01
N GLY A 236 15.70 -7.18 -22.32
CA GLY A 236 15.75 -6.67 -23.68
C GLY A 236 17.22 -6.50 -24.03
N ASP A 237 17.63 -7.12 -25.15
CA ASP A 237 19.01 -7.23 -25.61
C ASP A 237 19.85 -5.96 -25.45
N ALA A 238 20.93 -6.08 -24.69
CA ALA A 238 22.12 -5.24 -24.78
C ALA A 238 23.35 -6.08 -24.41
N SER A 239 23.93 -6.66 -25.46
CA SER A 239 25.32 -7.14 -25.61
C SER A 239 26.26 -6.98 -24.41
N SER A 240 26.65 -8.11 -23.84
CA SER A 240 27.79 -8.27 -22.94
C SER A 240 29.13 -8.15 -23.69
N SER A 241 30.14 -7.58 -23.03
CA SER A 241 31.54 -7.74 -23.42
C SER A 241 32.35 -8.24 -22.23
N SER A 242 32.58 -9.55 -22.18
CA SER A 242 33.74 -10.12 -21.49
C SER A 242 34.09 -11.48 -22.07
N SER A 243 35.36 -11.59 -22.44
CA SER A 243 36.09 -12.59 -23.21
C SER A 243 36.15 -14.02 -22.64
N SER A 244 36.24 -14.98 -23.57
CA SER A 244 36.44 -16.44 -23.42
C SER A 244 37.82 -16.84 -22.82
N PRO A 245 38.13 -18.15 -22.58
CA PRO A 245 38.36 -19.19 -23.62
C PRO A 245 37.68 -20.55 -23.32
N SER A 246 37.01 -21.21 -24.27
CA SER A 246 37.49 -22.21 -25.26
C SER A 246 37.76 -23.63 -24.72
N SER A 247 36.93 -24.59 -25.14
CA SER A 247 37.36 -25.95 -25.51
C SER A 247 36.37 -26.60 -26.50
N SER A 248 36.96 -27.21 -27.53
CA SER A 248 36.40 -27.86 -28.74
C SER A 248 35.61 -29.15 -28.44
N SER A 249 34.60 -29.56 -29.24
CA SER A 249 34.77 -30.40 -30.44
C SER A 249 33.47 -30.57 -31.26
N ALA A 250 33.63 -30.47 -32.59
CA ALA A 250 32.90 -30.92 -33.81
C ALA A 250 31.58 -31.74 -33.81
N PRO A 251 30.84 -31.79 -34.96
CA PRO A 251 29.38 -31.95 -35.05
C PRO A 251 28.90 -33.27 -35.67
N VAL A 252 27.58 -33.54 -35.58
CA VAL A 252 26.88 -34.53 -36.44
C VAL A 252 25.58 -33.92 -37.00
N GLN A 253 25.35 -34.21 -38.28
CA GLN A 253 24.38 -33.65 -39.21
C GLN A 253 23.22 -34.62 -39.50
N GLY A 254 22.03 -34.07 -39.80
CA GLY A 254 20.94 -34.72 -40.57
C GLY A 254 19.87 -35.41 -39.71
N SER A 255 18.57 -35.36 -39.99
CA SER A 255 17.84 -35.02 -41.22
C SER A 255 16.38 -34.63 -40.92
N THR A 256 15.86 -33.79 -41.80
CA THR A 256 14.45 -33.45 -42.06
C THR A 256 13.53 -34.67 -42.31
N THR A 257 12.27 -34.60 -41.88
CA THR A 257 11.10 -34.88 -42.73
C THR A 257 9.82 -34.24 -42.18
N ASN A 258 9.08 -33.65 -43.10
CA ASN A 258 7.87 -32.85 -42.98
C ASN A 258 6.70 -33.66 -43.57
N SER A 259 5.61 -33.88 -42.83
CA SER A 259 4.33 -34.33 -43.44
C SER A 259 3.10 -33.97 -42.59
N THR A 260 2.23 -33.14 -43.16
CA THR A 260 0.77 -33.04 -42.93
C THR A 260 0.17 -32.74 -44.32
N PRO A 261 -1.15 -32.80 -44.60
CA PRO A 261 -2.28 -33.55 -44.00
C PRO A 261 -3.03 -34.42 -45.04
N THR A 262 -3.93 -35.31 -44.60
CA THR A 262 -4.91 -35.96 -45.51
C THR A 262 -6.31 -35.99 -44.88
N GLN A 263 -7.28 -35.40 -45.59
CA GLN A 263 -8.72 -35.47 -45.37
C GLN A 263 -9.37 -36.54 -46.26
N VAL A 264 -10.46 -37.19 -45.82
CA VAL A 264 -11.67 -37.54 -46.63
C VAL A 264 -12.86 -37.94 -45.71
N PRO A 265 -14.14 -38.07 -46.17
CA PRO A 265 -15.29 -37.41 -45.55
C PRO A 265 -16.43 -38.39 -45.15
N GLY A 266 -17.51 -37.89 -44.55
CA GLY A 266 -18.71 -38.70 -44.31
C GLY A 266 -19.90 -37.91 -43.75
N SER A 267 -20.95 -37.84 -44.55
CA SER A 267 -22.24 -37.13 -44.39
C SER A 267 -23.12 -37.61 -43.22
N GLY A 268 -23.97 -36.72 -42.70
CA GLY A 268 -25.12 -37.08 -41.87
C GLY A 268 -25.82 -35.86 -41.26
N ALA A 269 -26.87 -35.35 -41.91
CA ALA A 269 -27.77 -34.32 -41.41
C ALA A 269 -28.92 -34.93 -40.59
N ILE A 270 -29.33 -34.33 -39.47
CA ILE A 270 -30.74 -34.19 -39.03
C ILE A 270 -30.88 -32.88 -38.21
N ALA A 271 -31.98 -32.18 -38.46
CA ALA A 271 -32.42 -30.90 -37.89
C ALA A 271 -32.82 -30.96 -36.40
N ASP A 272 -32.69 -29.82 -35.69
CA ASP A 272 -33.72 -29.35 -34.75
C ASP A 272 -33.50 -27.87 -34.34
N GLY A 273 -34.61 -27.16 -34.10
CA GLY A 273 -34.71 -26.31 -32.91
C GLY A 273 -34.36 -24.83 -33.00
N SER A 274 -35.06 -24.06 -33.84
CA SER A 274 -35.19 -22.61 -33.70
C SER A 274 -35.90 -22.24 -32.39
N SER A 275 -35.21 -21.56 -31.46
CA SER A 275 -35.88 -20.70 -30.47
C SER A 275 -35.00 -19.52 -30.04
N THR A 276 -35.43 -18.34 -30.47
CA THR A 276 -34.97 -17.02 -30.04
C THR A 276 -35.55 -16.68 -28.66
N PRO A 277 -34.78 -16.12 -27.72
CA PRO A 277 -35.34 -15.31 -26.66
C PRO A 277 -35.36 -13.84 -27.06
N THR A 278 -36.56 -13.34 -27.31
CA THR A 278 -36.89 -11.94 -27.54
C THR A 278 -36.54 -11.10 -26.31
N SER A 279 -35.76 -10.06 -26.55
CA SER A 279 -35.41 -9.03 -25.58
C SER A 279 -36.58 -8.06 -25.40
N THR A 280 -37.08 -7.94 -24.17
CA THR A 280 -38.06 -6.90 -23.80
C THR A 280 -37.32 -5.85 -22.97
N MET A 281 -36.99 -4.71 -23.58
CA MET A 281 -36.57 -3.51 -22.85
C MET A 281 -37.81 -2.85 -22.24
N VAL A 282 -37.83 -2.71 -20.92
CA VAL A 282 -38.72 -1.79 -20.21
C VAL A 282 -37.97 -0.48 -20.03
N ILE A 283 -38.43 0.56 -20.73
CA ILE A 283 -37.97 1.94 -20.58
C ILE A 283 -38.55 2.48 -19.28
N GLY A 284 -37.73 2.51 -18.23
CA GLY A 284 -37.98 3.28 -17.00
C GLY A 284 -37.21 4.59 -17.08
N GLY A 285 -37.93 5.70 -17.25
CA GLY A 285 -37.36 7.04 -17.25
C GLY A 285 -36.71 7.37 -15.91
N ILE A 286 -35.49 7.92 -15.96
CA ILE A 286 -34.82 8.49 -14.80
C ILE A 286 -34.48 9.95 -15.08
N PHE A 287 -34.94 10.78 -14.14
CA PHE A 287 -34.81 12.21 -14.09
C PHE A 287 -33.34 12.63 -14.08
N SER A 288 -33.03 13.65 -14.87
CA SER A 288 -31.79 14.39 -14.82
C SER A 288 -31.78 15.23 -13.54
N SER A 289 -30.89 14.93 -12.60
CA SER A 289 -30.45 15.88 -11.59
C SER A 289 -28.94 15.77 -11.40
N THR A 290 -28.25 16.82 -11.80
CA THR A 290 -26.83 17.05 -11.52
C THR A 290 -26.65 17.29 -10.02
N PRO A 291 -25.70 16.63 -9.32
CA PRO A 291 -25.35 17.04 -7.97
C PRO A 291 -24.46 18.28 -8.05
N THR A 292 -25.05 19.43 -7.73
CA THR A 292 -24.30 20.66 -7.44
C THR A 292 -23.62 20.49 -6.09
N TYR A 293 -22.29 20.42 -6.08
CA TYR A 293 -21.49 20.39 -4.86
C TYR A 293 -21.49 21.79 -4.22
N ALA A 294 -22.15 21.94 -3.08
CA ALA A 294 -22.04 23.10 -2.22
C ALA A 294 -20.94 22.83 -1.17
N PRO A 295 -19.97 23.74 -0.96
CA PRO A 295 -18.98 23.59 0.09
C PRO A 295 -19.68 23.67 1.46
N SER A 296 -19.45 22.63 2.28
CA SER A 296 -19.93 22.55 3.66
C SER A 296 -19.34 23.69 4.48
N GLY A 297 -20.21 24.42 5.18
CA GLY A 297 -19.80 25.37 6.22
C GLY A 297 -19.00 24.68 7.32
N ALA A 298 -18.06 25.43 7.89
CA ALA A 298 -17.21 25.01 8.99
C ALA A 298 -18.05 24.67 10.25
N PRO A 299 -17.79 23.54 10.93
CA PRO A 299 -18.35 23.34 12.27
C PRO A 299 -17.62 24.24 13.28
N THR A 300 -18.39 25.09 13.93
CA THR A 300 -17.96 25.89 15.07
C THR A 300 -17.71 25.01 16.29
N ASN A 301 -16.50 25.10 16.85
CA ASN A 301 -16.11 24.51 18.13
C ASN A 301 -16.98 25.03 19.28
N SER A 302 -17.84 24.20 19.86
CA SER A 302 -18.50 24.46 21.15
C SER A 302 -19.05 23.18 21.79
N ALA A 303 -18.19 22.24 22.19
CA ALA A 303 -18.54 21.18 23.14
C ALA A 303 -17.30 20.40 23.64
N PHE A 304 -16.40 21.05 24.40
CA PHE A 304 -15.35 20.33 25.15
C PHE A 304 -14.90 21.15 26.37
N LYS A 305 -15.85 21.57 27.22
CA LYS A 305 -15.49 22.28 28.47
C LYS A 305 -16.11 21.75 29.76
N ASP A 306 -16.94 20.71 29.72
CA ASP A 306 -17.54 20.14 30.93
C ASP A 306 -17.27 18.65 31.05
N GLN A 307 -16.02 18.27 31.34
CA GLN A 307 -15.77 16.92 31.88
C GLN A 307 -14.45 16.75 32.65
N PHE A 308 -14.08 17.70 33.52
CA PHE A 308 -13.05 17.43 34.55
C PHE A 308 -13.27 18.24 35.82
N MET A 309 -14.28 17.88 36.62
CA MET A 309 -14.35 18.25 38.05
C MET A 309 -15.23 17.23 38.79
N ALA A 310 -14.61 16.17 39.31
CA ALA A 310 -14.99 15.51 40.57
C ALA A 310 -14.06 14.30 40.80
N ILE A 311 -13.03 14.47 41.64
CA ILE A 311 -12.42 13.34 42.34
C ILE A 311 -12.67 13.58 43.82
N ALA A 312 -13.63 12.85 44.37
CA ALA A 312 -13.86 12.74 45.80
C ALA A 312 -12.70 11.96 46.44
N ALA A 313 -12.26 12.39 47.62
CA ALA A 313 -11.23 11.72 48.40
C ALA A 313 -11.70 10.33 48.89
N PRO A 314 -10.83 9.29 48.90
CA PRO A 314 -11.12 8.07 49.63
C PRO A 314 -10.51 8.13 51.04
N SER A 315 -11.35 7.88 52.02
CA SER A 315 -10.95 7.39 53.34
C SER A 315 -10.62 5.89 53.24
N GLY A 316 -9.49 5.48 53.82
CA GLY A 316 -9.29 4.12 54.33
C GLY A 316 -8.63 3.10 53.38
N ASP A 317 -7.40 2.75 53.75
CA ASP A 317 -6.72 1.46 53.64
C ASP A 317 -6.36 0.86 52.26
N GLY A 318 -5.04 0.93 51.98
CA GLY A 318 -4.27 -0.16 51.38
C GLY A 318 -4.20 -0.21 49.84
N VAL A 319 -3.40 0.66 49.21
CA VAL A 319 -3.00 0.49 47.80
C VAL A 319 -1.51 0.83 47.60
N VAL A 320 -0.83 -0.06 46.89
CA VAL A 320 0.58 0.00 46.47
C VAL A 320 0.86 1.31 45.71
N LEU A 321 1.79 2.14 46.22
CA LEU A 321 2.28 3.32 45.52
C LEU A 321 3.14 2.91 44.30
N LEU A 322 2.55 2.96 43.10
CA LEU A 322 3.31 3.31 41.90
C LEU A 322 3.38 4.85 41.80
N PRO A 323 4.48 5.44 41.32
CA PRO A 323 4.78 6.84 41.58
C PRO A 323 3.84 7.73 40.77
N THR A 324 3.00 8.48 41.48
CA THR A 324 2.16 9.58 40.98
C THR A 324 2.94 10.60 40.13
N ILE A 325 4.27 10.64 40.26
CA ILE A 325 5.19 11.43 39.43
C ILE A 325 5.19 10.98 37.96
N ALA A 326 5.06 9.69 37.67
CA ALA A 326 5.09 9.19 36.29
C ALA A 326 3.83 9.58 35.51
N VAL A 327 2.67 9.56 36.18
CA VAL A 327 1.39 10.01 35.59
C VAL A 327 1.40 11.52 35.40
N LEU A 328 1.92 12.28 36.38
CA LEU A 328 2.02 13.74 36.26
C LEU A 328 3.01 14.18 35.17
N MET A 329 4.12 13.46 35.00
CA MET A 329 5.09 13.65 33.92
C MET A 329 4.48 13.33 32.55
N LEU A 330 3.69 12.25 32.43
CA LEU A 330 3.05 11.88 31.18
C LEU A 330 1.99 12.93 30.75
N VAL A 331 1.20 13.42 31.71
CA VAL A 331 0.22 14.49 31.47
C VAL A 331 0.90 15.80 31.10
N ALA A 332 2.03 16.13 31.74
CA ALA A 332 2.82 17.32 31.38
C ALA A 332 3.47 17.21 29.99
N CYS A 333 3.97 16.03 29.61
CA CYS A 333 4.51 15.78 28.28
C CYS A 333 3.43 15.86 27.19
N LEU A 334 2.23 15.33 27.42
CA LEU A 334 1.11 15.46 26.49
C LEU A 334 0.65 16.93 26.35
N ALA A 335 0.64 17.69 27.44
CA ALA A 335 0.31 19.11 27.40
C ALA A 335 1.35 19.94 26.64
N LEU A 336 2.64 19.61 26.77
CA LEU A 336 3.70 20.25 25.99
C LEU A 336 3.60 19.88 24.50
N ALA A 337 3.32 18.62 24.15
CA ALA A 337 3.19 18.19 22.76
C ALA A 337 2.08 18.98 22.03
N HIS A 338 0.91 19.14 22.65
CA HIS A 338 -0.18 19.95 22.09
C HIS A 338 0.17 21.45 22.01
N ALA A 339 0.95 21.97 22.96
CA ALA A 339 1.40 23.36 22.93
C ALA A 339 2.41 23.62 21.79
N VAL A 340 3.31 22.67 21.53
CA VAL A 340 4.28 22.73 20.43
C VAL A 340 3.56 22.69 19.08
N GLU A 341 2.58 21.78 18.91
CA GLU A 341 1.79 21.66 17.68
C GLU A 341 0.98 22.94 17.40
N SER A 342 0.39 23.54 18.44
CA SER A 342 -0.29 24.84 18.34
C SER A 342 0.65 26.00 17.99
N THR A 343 1.92 25.98 18.43
CA THR A 343 2.91 27.00 18.05
C THR A 343 3.47 26.81 16.64
N VAL A 344 3.57 25.56 16.16
CA VAL A 344 3.99 25.26 14.79
C VAL A 344 2.90 25.68 13.80
N ASP A 345 1.62 25.47 14.12
CA ASP A 345 0.51 25.99 13.32
C ASP A 345 0.47 27.52 13.28
N LEU A 346 0.75 28.20 14.41
CA LEU A 346 0.85 29.67 14.43
C LEU A 346 2.03 30.21 13.60
N LEU A 347 3.16 29.51 13.60
CA LEU A 347 4.34 29.89 12.80
C LEU A 347 4.18 29.58 11.31
N GLN A 348 3.37 28.59 10.93
CA GLN A 348 3.04 28.34 9.52
C GLN A 348 2.04 29.34 8.94
N PHE A 349 1.20 29.96 9.77
CA PHE A 349 0.29 31.02 9.32
C PHE A 349 0.96 32.40 9.15
N GLU A 350 2.07 32.69 9.85
CA GLU A 350 2.81 33.95 9.67
C GLU A 350 3.74 33.97 8.44
N VAL A 351 4.03 32.80 7.82
CA VAL A 351 4.89 32.71 6.63
C VAL A 351 4.12 32.83 5.31
N VAL A 352 2.78 32.97 5.34
CA VAL A 352 1.93 33.08 4.13
C VAL A 352 1.37 34.50 3.89
N ILE A 353 1.82 35.50 4.65
CA ILE A 353 1.50 36.91 4.36
C ILE A 353 2.79 37.73 4.31
N PHE A 354 3.48 37.71 3.17
CA PHE A 354 4.20 38.83 2.53
C PHE A 354 4.58 38.45 1.10
#